data_AF-A0A8K1FW23-F1
#
_entry.id   AF-A0A8K1FW23-F1
#
_cell.length_a   1.000
_cell.length_b   1.000
_cell.length_c   1.000
_cell.angle_alpha   90.00
_cell.angle_beta   90.00
_cell.angle_gamma   90.00
#
_symmetry.space_group_name_H-M   'P 1'
#
loop_
_entity.id
_entity.type
_entity.pdbx_description
1 polymer ?
#
loop_
_entity_poly.entity_id
_entity_poly.type
_entity_poly.pdbx_seq_one_letter_code
_entity_poly.pdbx_strand_id
1 'polypeptide(L)'
;MIKEVIDPETNNSIIDLKFLKGYNIDKNGKLTITISPPTFFWPPIFLYMIMEDIKRKLPNVIINVIDHHDAKRLSECINRGLTFKECYQDEAIGNHYEEVRNKFMVEKRGKEDRLTKLSLSINGEFCKLIAEAKEK
;
A
#
# COMPACT_ATOMS: atom_id res chain seq x y z
N MET A 1 -9.86 5.96 10.33
CA MET A 1 -10.62 5.66 9.09
C MET A 1 -9.68 5.24 7.96
N ILE A 2 -10.14 4.56 6.89
CA ILE A 2 -9.27 4.10 5.78
C ILE A 2 -8.57 5.26 5.03
N LYS A 3 -9.17 6.45 5.02
CA LYS A 3 -8.55 7.68 4.48
C LYS A 3 -7.22 8.05 5.14
N GLU A 4 -6.98 7.62 6.38
CA GLU A 4 -5.72 7.83 7.10
C GLU A 4 -4.64 6.80 6.75
N VAL A 5 -4.93 5.84 5.86
CA VAL A 5 -3.89 4.97 5.31
C VAL A 5 -3.15 5.77 4.24
N ILE A 6 -1.86 5.93 4.47
CA ILE A 6 -1.00 6.80 3.68
C ILE A 6 -0.02 5.91 2.93
N ASP A 7 0.21 6.24 1.66
CA ASP A 7 1.29 5.67 0.90
C ASP A 7 2.66 6.15 1.46
N PRO A 8 3.55 5.24 1.88
CA PRO A 8 4.86 5.62 2.42
C PRO A 8 5.71 6.43 1.43
N GLU A 9 5.55 6.19 0.12
CA GLU A 9 6.41 6.79 -0.90
C GLU A 9 6.09 8.28 -1.11
N THR A 10 4.80 8.62 -1.21
CA THR A 10 4.31 9.96 -1.56
C THR A 10 3.73 10.74 -0.39
N ASN A 11 3.49 10.10 0.76
CA ASN A 11 2.87 10.69 1.95
C ASN A 11 1.43 11.21 1.71
N ASN A 12 0.73 10.69 0.68
CA ASN A 12 -0.67 10.99 0.38
C ASN A 12 -1.57 9.83 0.76
N SER A 13 -2.88 10.09 0.93
CA SER A 13 -3.86 9.03 1.19
C SER A 13 -3.97 8.09 0.01
N ILE A 14 -4.08 6.78 0.28
CA ILE A 14 -4.35 5.78 -0.77
C ILE A 14 -5.69 6.01 -1.49
N ILE A 15 -6.60 6.76 -0.86
CA ILE A 15 -7.88 7.18 -1.46
C ILE A 15 -7.63 8.32 -2.46
N ASP A 16 -6.87 9.32 -2.06
CA ASP A 16 -6.55 10.47 -2.92
C ASP A 16 -5.70 10.05 -4.12
N LEU A 17 -4.85 9.03 -3.94
CA LEU A 17 -4.05 8.39 -4.99
C LEU A 17 -4.84 7.40 -5.86
N LYS A 18 -6.12 7.16 -5.56
CA LYS A 18 -7.00 6.22 -6.30
C LYS A 18 -6.49 4.77 -6.33
N PHE A 19 -5.76 4.34 -5.29
CA PHE A 19 -5.32 2.94 -5.18
C PHE A 19 -6.47 2.02 -4.79
N LEU A 20 -7.45 2.51 -4.02
CA LEU A 20 -8.68 1.77 -3.72
C LEU A 20 -9.62 1.82 -4.94
N LYS A 21 -9.74 0.70 -5.66
CA LYS A 21 -10.58 0.59 -6.87
C LYS A 21 -12.02 0.21 -6.57
N GLY A 22 -12.27 -0.35 -5.40
CA GLY A 22 -13.63 -0.65 -4.97
C GLY A 22 -13.67 -1.49 -3.71
N TYR A 23 -14.89 -1.75 -3.26
CA TYR A 23 -15.16 -2.66 -2.16
C TYR A 23 -16.44 -3.44 -2.45
N ASN A 24 -16.55 -4.60 -1.80
CA ASN A 24 -17.73 -5.44 -1.83
C ASN A 24 -17.99 -5.98 -0.42
N ILE A 25 -19.27 -6.10 -0.05
CA ILE A 25 -19.68 -6.71 1.22
C ILE A 25 -20.56 -7.89 0.86
N ASP A 26 -20.17 -9.09 1.29
CA ASP A 26 -20.95 -10.30 1.02
C ASP A 26 -22.18 -10.40 1.93
N LYS A 27 -23.01 -11.43 1.69
CA LYS A 27 -24.23 -11.69 2.48
C LYS A 27 -23.97 -11.97 3.97
N ASN A 28 -22.73 -12.32 4.33
CA ASN A 28 -22.30 -12.57 5.70
C ASN A 28 -21.66 -11.33 6.35
N GLY A 29 -21.66 -10.18 5.66
CA GLY A 29 -21.06 -8.94 6.14
C GLY A 29 -19.54 -8.87 5.96
N LYS A 30 -18.93 -9.77 5.17
CA LYS A 30 -17.48 -9.78 4.97
C LYS A 30 -17.08 -8.74 3.95
N LEU A 31 -16.32 -7.74 4.40
CA LEU A 31 -15.79 -6.67 3.56
C LEU A 31 -14.57 -7.18 2.78
N THR A 32 -14.62 -7.04 1.45
CA THR A 32 -13.48 -7.19 0.55
C THR A 32 -13.17 -5.86 -0.10
N ILE A 33 -11.92 -5.45 -0.12
CA ILE A 33 -11.46 -4.25 -0.83
C ILE A 33 -10.51 -4.64 -1.96
N THR A 34 -10.57 -3.91 -3.06
CA THR A 34 -9.67 -4.09 -4.20
C THR A 34 -8.67 -2.95 -4.26
N ILE A 35 -7.39 -3.28 -4.21
CA ILE A 35 -6.27 -2.33 -4.29
C ILE A 35 -5.54 -2.54 -5.63
N SER A 36 -5.31 -1.45 -6.36
CA SER A 36 -4.48 -1.40 -7.55
C SER A 36 -3.34 -0.40 -7.31
N PRO A 37 -2.08 -0.83 -7.28
CA PRO A 37 -0.94 0.08 -7.15
C PRO A 37 -0.73 0.88 -8.45
N PRO A 38 0.10 1.94 -8.45
CA PRO A 38 0.26 2.79 -9.61
C PRO A 38 0.89 2.03 -10.78
N THR A 39 1.92 1.20 -10.55
CA THR A 39 2.60 0.46 -11.61
C THR A 39 2.65 -1.05 -11.33
N PHE A 40 2.81 -1.84 -12.40
CA PHE A 40 2.84 -3.31 -12.32
C PHE A 40 4.03 -3.85 -11.51
N PHE A 41 5.16 -3.14 -11.56
CA PHE A 41 6.40 -3.47 -10.83
C PHE A 41 6.63 -2.53 -9.64
N TRP A 42 5.57 -1.93 -9.08
CA TRP A 42 5.71 -1.10 -7.89
C TRP A 42 6.29 -1.95 -6.73
N PRO A 43 7.23 -1.45 -5.92
CA PRO A 43 7.91 -2.31 -4.95
C PRO A 43 6.92 -2.97 -3.97
N PRO A 44 6.93 -4.32 -3.84
CA PRO A 44 5.97 -5.03 -3.01
C PRO A 44 6.06 -4.62 -1.53
N ILE A 45 7.22 -4.13 -1.10
CA ILE A 45 7.48 -3.66 0.26
C ILE A 45 6.57 -2.50 0.67
N PHE A 46 6.36 -1.50 -0.21
CA PHE A 46 5.51 -0.34 0.06
C PHE A 46 4.03 -0.73 0.04
N LEU A 47 3.64 -1.56 -0.93
CA LEU A 47 2.28 -2.09 -0.99
C LEU A 47 1.96 -2.93 0.26
N TYR A 48 2.91 -3.74 0.76
CA TYR A 48 2.72 -4.50 1.98
C TYR A 48 2.51 -3.62 3.21
N MET A 49 3.30 -2.54 3.35
CA MET A 49 3.11 -1.56 4.43
C MET A 49 1.70 -0.96 4.40
N ILE A 50 1.20 -0.59 3.22
CA ILE A 50 -0.17 -0.09 3.04
C ILE A 50 -1.18 -1.16 3.47
N MET A 51 -1.03 -2.40 3.03
CA MET A 51 -1.97 -3.48 3.36
C MET A 51 -1.98 -3.81 4.85
N GLU A 52 -0.82 -3.80 5.51
CA GLU A 52 -0.74 -3.92 6.97
C GLU A 52 -1.46 -2.77 7.67
N ASP A 53 -1.30 -1.54 7.19
CA ASP A 53 -1.98 -0.37 7.74
C ASP A 53 -3.50 -0.45 7.57
N ILE A 54 -3.98 -0.99 6.44
CA ILE A 54 -5.40 -1.31 6.23
C ILE A 54 -5.84 -2.38 7.23
N LYS A 55 -5.13 -3.52 7.36
CA LYS A 55 -5.47 -4.58 8.32
C LYS A 55 -5.51 -4.07 9.76
N ARG A 56 -4.60 -3.18 10.16
CA ARG A 56 -4.62 -2.57 11.50
C ARG A 56 -5.88 -1.75 11.75
N LYS A 57 -6.37 -1.03 10.73
CA LYS A 57 -7.60 -0.20 10.85
C LYS A 57 -8.89 -1.01 10.64
N LEU A 58 -8.83 -2.07 9.82
CA LEU A 58 -9.94 -2.94 9.45
C LEU A 58 -9.50 -4.42 9.58
N PRO A 59 -9.43 -4.99 10.81
CA PRO A 59 -8.83 -6.31 11.04
C PRO A 59 -9.43 -7.46 10.21
N ASN A 60 -10.74 -7.41 9.96
CA ASN A 60 -11.48 -8.49 9.29
C ASN A 60 -11.64 -8.29 7.77
N VAL A 61 -11.02 -7.26 7.18
CA VAL A 61 -11.13 -6.99 5.74
C VAL A 61 -10.38 -8.04 4.92
N ILE A 62 -10.93 -8.49 3.80
CA ILE A 62 -10.15 -9.20 2.77
C ILE A 62 -9.55 -8.17 1.83
N ILE A 63 -8.25 -8.25 1.59
CA ILE A 63 -7.57 -7.37 0.63
C ILE A 63 -7.31 -8.16 -0.65
N ASN A 64 -7.82 -7.67 -1.77
CA ASN A 64 -7.56 -8.20 -3.10
C ASN A 64 -6.66 -7.21 -3.86
N VAL A 65 -5.44 -7.63 -4.18
CA VAL A 65 -4.51 -6.84 -5.00
C VAL A 65 -4.72 -7.19 -6.47
N ILE A 66 -4.74 -6.19 -7.34
CA ILE A 66 -4.77 -6.33 -8.80
C ILE A 66 -3.67 -5.48 -9.44
N ASP A 67 -3.45 -5.65 -10.75
CA ASP A 67 -2.51 -4.84 -11.56
C ASP A 67 -1.07 -4.77 -11.02
N HIS A 68 -0.63 -5.85 -10.38
CA HIS A 68 0.71 -5.98 -9.82
C HIS A 68 1.29 -7.36 -10.18
N HIS A 69 2.59 -7.42 -10.47
CA HIS A 69 3.26 -8.67 -10.88
C HIS A 69 3.13 -9.78 -9.82
N ASP A 70 3.13 -9.40 -8.55
CA ASP A 70 3.00 -10.33 -7.41
C ASP A 70 1.64 -10.23 -6.67
N ALA A 71 0.59 -9.80 -7.39
CA ALA A 71 -0.74 -9.55 -6.83
C ALA A 71 -1.31 -10.74 -6.03
N LYS A 72 -1.16 -11.96 -6.56
CA LYS A 72 -1.67 -13.19 -5.94
C LYS A 72 -0.99 -13.44 -4.59
N ARG A 73 0.34 -13.47 -4.58
CA ARG A 73 1.13 -13.73 -3.36
C ARG A 73 0.85 -12.69 -2.30
N LEU A 74 0.85 -11.40 -2.66
CA LEU A 74 0.54 -10.30 -1.75
C LEU A 74 -0.83 -10.46 -1.10
N SER A 75 -1.85 -10.76 -1.90
CA SER A 75 -3.22 -10.97 -1.42
C SER A 75 -3.30 -12.17 -0.48
N GLU A 76 -2.67 -13.29 -0.82
CA GLU A 76 -2.67 -14.51 0.00
C GLU A 76 -1.94 -14.28 1.33
N CYS A 77 -0.74 -13.71 1.29
CA CYS A 77 0.08 -13.49 2.48
C CYS A 77 -0.61 -12.60 3.51
N ILE A 78 -1.09 -11.41 3.09
CA ILE A 78 -1.69 -10.47 4.04
C ILE A 78 -3.01 -11.00 4.61
N ASN A 79 -3.79 -11.73 3.82
CA ASN A 79 -5.06 -12.29 4.30
C ASN A 79 -4.86 -13.48 5.22
N ARG A 80 -3.73 -14.18 5.13
CA ARG A 80 -3.31 -15.21 6.08
C ARG A 80 -2.66 -14.65 7.35
N GLY A 81 -2.47 -13.33 7.43
CA GLY A 81 -1.82 -12.67 8.57
C GLY A 81 -0.31 -12.92 8.64
N LEU A 82 0.32 -13.30 7.53
CA LEU A 82 1.76 -13.47 7.47
C LEU A 82 2.47 -12.10 7.53
N THR A 83 3.69 -12.08 8.03
CA THR A 83 4.60 -10.94 7.93
C THR A 83 5.19 -10.83 6.53
N PHE A 84 5.73 -9.66 6.16
CA PHE A 84 6.44 -9.50 4.88
C PHE A 84 7.58 -10.53 4.74
N LYS A 85 8.33 -10.76 5.82
CA LYS A 85 9.44 -11.72 5.83
C LYS A 85 8.98 -13.16 5.57
N GLU A 86 7.87 -13.58 6.19
CA GLU A 86 7.29 -14.91 5.92
C GLU A 86 6.78 -15.02 4.48
N CYS A 87 6.22 -13.92 3.93
CA CYS A 87 5.75 -13.88 2.55
C CYS A 87 6.90 -13.99 1.53
N TYR A 88 8.04 -13.36 1.83
CA TYR A 88 9.21 -13.21 0.97
C TYR A 88 10.45 -13.92 1.52
N GLN A 89 10.29 -15.09 2.16
CA GLN A 89 11.37 -15.75 2.92
C GLN A 89 12.73 -15.89 2.20
N ASP A 90 12.70 -16.13 0.89
CA ASP A 90 13.91 -16.34 0.07
C ASP A 90 14.49 -15.03 -0.51
N GLU A 91 13.75 -13.93 -0.39
CA GLU A 91 14.08 -12.62 -0.97
C GLU A 91 14.33 -11.55 0.11
N ALA A 92 13.69 -11.69 1.27
CA ALA A 92 13.75 -10.77 2.39
C ALA A 92 14.95 -11.07 3.27
N ILE A 93 15.84 -10.08 3.41
CA ILE A 93 17.08 -10.22 4.18
C ILE A 93 16.93 -9.51 5.53
N GLY A 94 17.21 -10.23 6.62
CA GLY A 94 17.30 -9.67 7.96
C GLY A 94 16.01 -9.00 8.44
N ASN A 95 16.13 -7.72 8.78
CA ASN A 95 15.12 -6.78 9.30
C ASN A 95 14.87 -5.60 8.33
N HIS A 96 15.19 -5.78 7.05
CA HIS A 96 15.16 -4.70 6.06
C HIS A 96 13.78 -4.05 5.91
N TYR A 97 12.71 -4.85 6.04
CA TYR A 97 11.33 -4.34 5.99
C TYR A 97 11.08 -3.27 7.06
N GLU A 98 11.44 -3.58 8.30
CA GLU A 98 11.26 -2.74 9.48
C GLU A 98 12.13 -1.49 9.39
N GLU A 99 13.36 -1.61 8.88
CA GLU A 99 14.24 -0.47 8.63
C GLU A 99 13.65 0.50 7.60
N VAL A 100 13.17 -0.01 6.47
CA VAL A 100 12.52 0.82 5.44
C VAL A 100 11.25 1.45 6.01
N ARG A 101 10.43 0.68 6.73
CA ARG A 101 9.19 1.19 7.33
C ARG A 101 9.49 2.34 8.29
N ASN A 102 10.48 2.19 9.16
CA ASN A 102 10.87 3.24 10.11
C ASN A 102 11.35 4.51 9.39
N LYS A 103 12.20 4.37 8.35
CA LYS A 103 12.67 5.52 7.57
C LYS A 103 11.53 6.28 6.89
N PHE A 104 10.61 5.58 6.23
CA PHE A 104 9.54 6.24 5.47
C PHE A 104 8.37 6.71 6.34
N MET A 105 8.04 6.01 7.43
CA MET A 105 6.88 6.34 8.26
C MET A 105 7.22 7.25 9.44
N VAL A 106 8.43 7.16 9.99
CA VAL A 106 8.84 7.93 11.18
C VAL A 106 9.74 9.10 10.79
N GLU A 107 10.84 8.82 10.10
CA GLU A 107 11.86 9.85 9.83
C GLU A 107 11.45 10.81 8.70
N LYS A 108 10.90 10.29 7.60
CA LYS A 108 10.50 11.10 6.44
C LYS A 108 9.36 12.07 6.76
N ARG A 109 8.41 11.66 7.62
CA ARG A 109 7.32 12.53 8.08
C ARG A 109 7.77 13.65 8.99
N GLY A 110 8.90 13.49 9.69
CA GLY A 110 9.49 14.52 10.54
C GLY A 110 10.34 15.56 9.80
N LYS A 111 10.71 15.31 8.54
CA LYS A 111 11.52 16.23 7.72
C LYS A 111 10.61 17.14 6.90
N GLU A 112 10.45 18.37 7.37
CA GLU A 112 9.56 19.38 6.78
C GLU A 112 10.25 20.37 5.83
N ASP A 113 11.35 20.00 5.18
CA ASP A 113 11.96 20.92 4.21
C ASP A 113 11.11 21.03 2.93
N ARG A 114 11.16 22.20 2.28
CA ARG A 114 10.31 22.52 1.12
C ARG A 114 10.56 21.61 -0.08
N LEU A 115 11.80 21.14 -0.28
CA LEU A 115 12.16 20.31 -1.42
C LEU A 115 11.60 18.91 -1.25
N THR A 116 11.70 18.34 -0.05
CA THR A 116 11.09 17.05 0.28
C THR A 116 9.58 17.10 0.08
N LYS A 117 8.90 18.14 0.58
CA LYS A 117 7.45 18.32 0.38
C LYS A 117 7.07 18.42 -1.10
N LEU A 118 7.83 19.16 -1.89
CA LEU A 118 7.59 19.27 -3.33
C LEU A 118 7.79 17.93 -4.05
N SER A 119 8.87 17.21 -3.77
CA SER A 119 9.15 15.90 -4.37
C SER A 119 8.05 14.88 -4.06
N LEU A 120 7.58 14.83 -2.81
CA LEU A 120 6.46 13.99 -2.39
C LEU A 120 5.17 14.32 -3.14
N SER A 121 4.87 15.61 -3.29
CA SER A 121 3.70 16.10 -4.02
C SER A 121 3.75 15.70 -5.50
N ILE A 122 4.89 15.93 -6.17
CA ILE A 122 5.08 15.56 -7.58
C ILE A 122 4.89 14.05 -7.78
N ASN A 123 5.47 13.21 -6.92
CA ASN A 123 5.32 11.76 -7.01
C ASN A 123 3.86 11.33 -6.77
N GLY A 124 3.15 11.99 -5.85
CA GLY A 124 1.73 11.78 -5.60
C GLY A 124 0.87 12.06 -6.83
N GLU A 125 1.06 13.22 -7.46
CA GLU A 125 0.36 13.59 -8.69
C GLU A 125 0.66 12.61 -9.83
N PHE A 126 1.92 12.17 -9.97
CA PHE A 126 2.29 11.16 -10.96
C PHE A 126 1.56 9.82 -10.73
N CYS A 127 1.49 9.36 -9.48
CA CYS A 127 0.75 8.14 -9.13
C CYS A 127 -0.74 8.26 -9.49
N LYS A 128 -1.35 9.42 -9.23
CA LYS A 128 -2.75 9.68 -9.55
C LYS A 128 -3.02 9.67 -11.05
N LEU A 129 -2.15 10.31 -11.85
CA LEU A 129 -2.25 10.30 -13.31
C LEU A 129 -2.17 8.88 -13.89
N ILE A 130 -1.29 8.03 -13.34
CA ILE A 130 -1.22 6.63 -13.76
C ILE A 130 -2.51 5.88 -13.36
N ALA A 131 -2.99 6.08 -12.13
CA ALA A 131 -4.21 5.43 -11.67
C ALA A 131 -5.43 5.80 -12.52
N GLU A 132 -5.51 7.05 -13.00
CA GLU A 132 -6.52 7.54 -13.94
C GLU A 132 -6.37 6.96 -15.34
N ALA A 133 -5.15 6.76 -15.81
CA ALA A 133 -4.90 6.12 -17.11
C ALA A 133 -5.41 4.67 -17.16
N LYS A 134 -5.46 3.98 -16.00
CA LYS A 134 -6.00 2.61 -15.86
C LYS A 134 -7.53 2.54 -15.79
N GLU A 135 -8.22 3.67 -15.63
CA GLU A 135 -9.70 3.72 -15.54
C GLU A 135 -10.38 3.83 -16.92
N LYS A 136 -9.60 3.76 -18.00
CA LYS A 136 -10.06 3.73 -19.40
C LYS A 136 -10.23 2.31 -19.91
#